data_AF-A0A7V9J554-F1
#
_entry.id   AF-A0A7V9J554-F1
#
_cell.length_a   1.000
_cell.length_b   1.000
_cell.length_c   1.000
_cell.angle_alpha   90.00
_cell.angle_beta   90.00
_cell.angle_gamma   90.00
#
_symmetry.space_group_name_H-M   'P 1'
#
loop_
_entity.id
_entity.type
_entity.pdbx_description
1 polymer ?
#
loop_
_entity_poly.entity_id
_entity_poly.type
_entity_poly.pdbx_seq_one_letter_code
_entity_poly.pdbx_strand_id
1 'polypeptide(L)'
;MDRRAGGGAGAVGGGEAGRGRRHPHLLRRRGGRAPVTAPETAPAKTNAGLFERSRRVMPGGVSSPVRAFRSVGGDPYVVARAEGAHVWDVEGRRYLDYVQSYGASILGHASPRVVEAIRHAAGRGTTYGAPTEGEVLLAEELCRRVEGLEMVRLVSSGTEAAMSAVRLARGATGRSTIVKFAGCYHGHSDALLAGGGSGVADQGLADSAGVTAGAVADTVVAPYNRVPEVGDDVAAVVVEPVAANMGVVAPAEGFLAGVRQACDRVGALLVFDEVITGFRLGPGGASGRLGVTPDLWCFGKVIGGGLPLGAFGGRRELMEHLAPLGPVYQAGTLSGNPLATAAGLAVLTEL
;
A
#
# COMPACT_ATOMS: atom_id res chain seq x y z
N MET A 1 -56.28 35.53 4.88
CA MET A 1 -55.46 34.99 3.77
C MET A 1 -54.97 33.62 4.23
N ASP A 2 -55.75 32.56 4.34
CA ASP A 2 -56.80 31.95 3.53
C ASP A 2 -56.32 31.35 2.19
N ARG A 3 -56.61 30.05 2.06
CA ARG A 3 -56.53 29.10 0.92
C ARG A 3 -55.30 28.18 0.81
N ARG A 4 -55.45 26.87 0.55
CA ARG A 4 -56.64 25.99 0.49
C ARG A 4 -56.15 24.53 0.46
N ALA A 5 -56.87 23.68 1.18
CA ALA A 5 -56.85 22.23 1.12
C ALA A 5 -57.42 21.70 -0.21
N GLY A 6 -56.97 20.49 -0.57
CA GLY A 6 -57.41 19.73 -1.72
C GLY A 6 -58.81 19.13 -1.58
N GLY A 7 -59.39 18.83 -2.74
CA GLY A 7 -60.61 18.05 -2.89
C GLY A 7 -60.74 17.60 -4.34
N GLY A 8 -61.30 16.40 -4.54
CA GLY A 8 -61.81 15.97 -5.84
C GLY A 8 -61.57 14.50 -6.15
N ALA A 9 -62.48 13.65 -5.67
CA ALA A 9 -62.70 12.32 -6.22
C ALA A 9 -63.45 12.41 -7.56
N GLY A 10 -63.23 11.42 -8.44
CA GLY A 10 -64.00 11.25 -9.68
C GLY A 10 -63.66 9.95 -10.38
N ALA A 11 -64.49 8.92 -10.18
CA ALA A 11 -64.58 7.75 -11.05
C ALA A 11 -65.31 8.12 -12.36
N VAL A 12 -65.08 7.40 -13.46
CA VAL A 12 -66.09 6.85 -14.41
C VAL A 12 -65.35 5.96 -15.43
N GLY A 13 -65.89 4.76 -15.68
CA GLY A 13 -65.50 3.87 -16.77
C GLY A 13 -66.44 3.93 -17.99
N GLY A 14 -66.05 3.21 -19.05
CA GLY A 14 -66.75 3.09 -20.36
C GLY A 14 -65.78 3.47 -21.48
N GLY A 15 -65.67 2.82 -22.63
CA GLY A 15 -66.44 1.77 -23.28
C GLY A 15 -66.13 1.87 -24.80
N GLU A 16 -65.63 0.77 -25.36
CA GLU A 16 -65.66 0.30 -26.76
C GLU A 16 -65.41 1.17 -28.03
N ALA A 17 -64.61 0.53 -28.91
CA ALA A 17 -64.75 0.34 -30.38
C ALA A 17 -64.36 1.45 -31.38
N GLY A 18 -63.46 1.09 -32.31
CA GLY A 18 -63.24 1.88 -33.54
C GLY A 18 -62.08 1.46 -34.46
N ARG A 19 -62.29 0.41 -35.27
CA ARG A 19 -61.87 0.23 -36.68
C ARG A 19 -60.39 0.44 -37.11
N GLY A 20 -59.73 -0.69 -37.35
CA GLY A 20 -58.98 -1.12 -38.55
C GLY A 20 -58.16 -0.14 -39.41
N ARG A 21 -56.92 -0.56 -39.72
CA ARG A 21 -56.37 -0.67 -41.09
C ARG A 21 -55.04 -1.45 -41.10
N ARG A 22 -54.90 -2.31 -42.11
CA ARG A 22 -53.77 -3.19 -42.40
C ARG A 22 -52.60 -2.41 -42.99
N HIS A 23 -51.36 -2.77 -42.68
CA HIS A 23 -50.19 -2.62 -43.56
C HIS A 23 -49.06 -3.60 -43.16
N PRO A 24 -48.14 -3.96 -44.08
CA PRO A 24 -47.68 -5.33 -44.27
C PRO A 24 -46.27 -5.61 -43.74
N HIS A 25 -46.01 -6.90 -43.51
CA HIS A 25 -44.73 -7.62 -43.58
C HIS A 25 -43.43 -6.80 -43.54
N LEU A 26 -42.77 -6.80 -42.37
CA LEU A 26 -41.32 -6.59 -42.28
C LEU A 26 -40.62 -7.95 -42.18
N LEU A 27 -40.08 -8.37 -43.33
CA LEU A 27 -39.19 -9.51 -43.49
C LEU A 27 -37.92 -9.33 -42.64
N ARG A 28 -37.68 -10.27 -41.72
CA ARG A 28 -36.40 -10.48 -41.03
C ARG A 28 -35.30 -10.73 -42.08
N ARG A 29 -34.45 -9.74 -42.33
CA ARG A 29 -33.16 -9.97 -43.01
C ARG A 29 -32.21 -10.66 -42.02
N ARG A 30 -31.98 -11.96 -42.21
CA ARG A 30 -30.81 -12.66 -41.65
C ARG A 30 -29.57 -12.18 -42.40
N GLY A 31 -28.86 -11.21 -41.84
CA GLY A 31 -27.51 -10.88 -42.27
C GLY A 31 -26.56 -11.98 -41.81
N GLY A 32 -26.01 -12.75 -42.75
CA GLY A 32 -24.91 -13.66 -42.46
C GLY A 32 -23.67 -12.87 -42.06
N ARG A 33 -23.17 -13.08 -40.84
CA ARG A 33 -21.83 -12.66 -40.45
C ARG A 33 -20.83 -13.52 -41.23
N ALA A 34 -19.97 -12.89 -42.01
CA ALA A 34 -18.78 -13.54 -42.55
C ALA A 34 -17.94 -14.10 -41.38
N PRO A 35 -17.30 -15.28 -41.53
CA PRO A 35 -16.41 -15.80 -40.51
C PRO A 35 -15.23 -14.83 -40.35
N VAL A 36 -15.04 -14.35 -39.13
CA VAL A 36 -13.84 -13.60 -38.76
C VAL A 36 -12.68 -14.60 -38.86
N THR A 37 -11.85 -14.46 -39.89
CA THR A 37 -10.58 -15.17 -39.99
C THR A 37 -9.75 -14.81 -38.77
N ALA A 38 -9.34 -15.82 -37.99
CA ALA A 38 -8.44 -15.64 -36.87
C ALA A 38 -7.17 -14.91 -37.35
N PRO A 39 -6.69 -13.89 -36.62
CA PRO A 39 -5.46 -13.21 -37.02
C PRO A 39 -4.30 -14.21 -37.00
N GLU A 40 -3.42 -14.08 -38.00
CA GLU A 40 -2.09 -14.68 -38.03
C GLU A 40 -1.48 -14.68 -36.62
N THR A 41 -1.00 -15.85 -36.18
CA THR A 41 -0.42 -16.03 -34.85
C THR A 41 0.71 -15.03 -34.65
N ALA A 42 0.46 -14.02 -33.81
CA ALA A 42 1.51 -13.10 -33.38
C ALA A 42 2.72 -13.91 -32.91
N PRO A 43 3.96 -13.48 -33.23
CA PRO A 43 5.15 -14.21 -32.85
C PRO A 43 5.16 -14.48 -31.34
N ALA A 44 5.64 -15.67 -30.96
CA ALA A 44 5.70 -16.09 -29.56
C ALA A 44 6.43 -15.03 -28.72
N LYS A 45 5.84 -14.65 -27.58
CA LYS A 45 6.42 -13.66 -26.68
C LYS A 45 7.59 -14.30 -25.94
N THR A 46 8.81 -13.80 -26.15
CA THR A 46 9.99 -14.22 -25.40
C THR A 46 10.30 -13.26 -24.25
N ASN A 47 10.97 -13.76 -23.22
CA ASN A 47 11.45 -12.96 -22.10
C ASN A 47 12.36 -11.82 -22.61
N ALA A 48 13.37 -12.18 -23.41
CA ALA A 48 14.33 -11.24 -23.98
C ALA A 48 13.65 -10.21 -24.89
N GLY A 49 12.74 -10.63 -25.78
CA GLY A 49 12.06 -9.71 -26.70
C GLY A 49 11.14 -8.71 -25.98
N LEU A 50 10.46 -9.13 -24.91
CA LEU A 50 9.67 -8.21 -24.09
C LEU A 50 10.55 -7.25 -23.29
N PHE A 51 11.66 -7.72 -22.71
CA PHE A 51 12.57 -6.85 -21.96
C PHE A 51 13.30 -5.84 -22.87
N GLU A 52 13.69 -6.26 -24.07
CA GLU A 52 14.27 -5.34 -25.06
C GLU A 52 13.28 -4.22 -25.41
N ARG A 53 12.01 -4.56 -25.66
CA ARG A 53 10.95 -3.58 -25.91
C ARG A 53 10.71 -2.69 -24.69
N SER A 54 10.73 -3.26 -23.48
CA SER A 54 10.49 -2.51 -22.25
C SER A 54 11.59 -1.46 -22.01
N ARG A 55 12.86 -1.80 -22.29
CA ARG A 55 14.01 -0.88 -22.17
C ARG A 55 13.90 0.35 -23.07
N ARG A 56 13.15 0.28 -24.17
CA ARG A 56 12.93 1.42 -25.08
C ARG A 56 11.93 2.43 -24.52
N VAL A 57 11.06 2.02 -23.58
CA VAL A 57 9.92 2.84 -23.13
C VAL A 57 9.84 3.03 -21.61
N MET A 58 10.63 2.28 -20.83
CA MET A 58 10.72 2.41 -19.38
C MET A 58 12.19 2.55 -18.95
N PRO A 59 12.51 3.43 -17.98
CA PRO A 59 13.87 3.54 -17.44
C PRO A 59 14.40 2.17 -16.96
N GLY A 60 15.48 1.69 -17.58
CA GLY A 60 16.04 0.37 -17.28
C GLY A 60 15.11 -0.82 -17.61
N GLY A 61 14.02 -0.59 -18.36
CA GLY A 61 13.05 -1.60 -18.74
C GLY A 61 12.07 -2.02 -17.64
N VAL A 62 11.98 -1.28 -16.54
CA VAL A 62 11.22 -1.68 -15.34
C VAL A 62 10.55 -0.50 -14.63
N SER A 63 9.51 -0.78 -13.85
CA SER A 63 8.84 0.20 -12.98
C SER A 63 9.43 0.29 -11.56
N SER A 64 10.40 -0.58 -11.22
CA SER A 64 11.12 -0.54 -9.93
C SER A 64 12.53 -1.09 -10.13
N PRO A 65 13.60 -0.41 -9.65
CA PRO A 65 14.98 -0.71 -10.02
C PRO A 65 15.42 -2.16 -9.77
N VAL A 66 15.02 -2.77 -8.65
CA VAL A 66 15.41 -4.15 -8.28
C VAL A 66 14.97 -5.19 -9.31
N ARG A 67 13.91 -4.91 -10.08
CA ARG A 67 13.38 -5.80 -11.11
C ARG A 67 14.28 -5.90 -12.35
N ALA A 68 15.27 -5.01 -12.50
CA ALA A 68 16.19 -5.01 -13.64
C ALA A 68 17.38 -5.98 -13.48
N PHE A 69 17.44 -6.74 -12.37
CA PHE A 69 18.44 -7.80 -12.12
C PHE A 69 19.92 -7.33 -12.14
N ARG A 70 20.17 -6.01 -12.04
CA ARG A 70 21.53 -5.46 -12.10
C ARG A 70 22.50 -6.03 -11.06
N SER A 71 22.01 -6.42 -9.88
CA SER A 71 22.83 -7.00 -8.81
C SER A 71 23.19 -8.47 -9.02
N VAL A 72 22.46 -9.19 -9.87
CA VAL A 72 22.65 -10.64 -10.12
C VAL A 72 23.08 -10.95 -11.56
N GLY A 73 23.06 -9.96 -12.44
CA GLY A 73 23.37 -10.10 -13.86
C GLY A 73 22.25 -10.79 -14.66
N GLY A 74 22.40 -10.78 -15.98
CA GLY A 74 21.42 -11.32 -16.93
C GLY A 74 20.21 -10.42 -17.16
N ASP A 75 19.30 -10.89 -18.01
CA ASP A 75 18.02 -10.24 -18.27
C ASP A 75 16.94 -10.83 -17.34
N PRO A 76 16.02 -9.99 -16.81
CA PRO A 76 14.92 -10.47 -15.99
C PRO A 76 13.92 -11.29 -16.83
N TYR A 77 13.34 -12.30 -16.19
CA TYR A 77 12.17 -12.98 -16.74
C TYR A 77 10.92 -12.10 -16.62
N VAL A 78 9.99 -12.25 -17.56
CA VAL A 78 8.73 -11.51 -17.58
C VAL A 78 7.61 -12.44 -17.11
N VAL A 79 7.00 -12.11 -15.97
CA VAL A 79 5.92 -12.91 -15.38
C VAL A 79 4.67 -12.86 -16.25
N ALA A 80 4.12 -14.03 -16.59
CA ALA A 80 2.82 -14.17 -17.26
C ALA A 80 1.68 -14.43 -16.27
N ARG A 81 1.92 -15.27 -15.26
CA ARG A 81 0.95 -15.60 -14.21
C ARG A 81 1.63 -16.13 -12.96
N ALA A 82 0.89 -16.20 -11.87
CA ALA A 82 1.33 -16.78 -10.61
C ALA A 82 0.16 -17.46 -9.89
N GLU A 83 0.44 -18.53 -9.14
CA GLU A 83 -0.55 -19.35 -8.45
C GLU A 83 0.10 -20.12 -7.29
N GLY A 84 -0.47 -20.02 -6.10
CA GLY A 84 0.08 -20.63 -4.89
C GLY A 84 1.53 -20.19 -4.66
N ALA A 85 2.44 -21.15 -4.52
CA ALA A 85 3.87 -20.89 -4.32
C ALA A 85 4.66 -20.65 -5.61
N HIS A 86 4.02 -20.55 -6.78
CA HIS A 86 4.72 -20.56 -8.07
C HIS A 86 4.44 -19.34 -8.93
N VAL A 87 5.43 -18.98 -9.75
CA VAL A 87 5.31 -18.01 -10.85
C VAL A 87 5.68 -18.68 -12.17
N TRP A 88 5.04 -18.25 -13.25
CA TRP A 88 5.35 -18.68 -14.61
C TRP A 88 5.72 -17.45 -15.43
N ASP A 89 6.81 -17.54 -16.18
CA ASP A 89 7.16 -16.51 -17.15
C ASP A 89 6.39 -16.66 -18.48
N VAL A 90 6.61 -15.71 -19.40
CA VAL A 90 5.95 -15.69 -20.72
C VAL A 90 6.37 -16.83 -21.64
N GLU A 91 7.46 -17.53 -21.33
CA GLU A 91 7.95 -18.71 -22.06
C GLU A 91 7.44 -20.02 -21.42
N GLY A 92 6.66 -19.92 -20.34
CA GLY A 92 6.03 -21.05 -19.66
C GLY A 92 6.92 -21.72 -18.62
N ARG A 93 8.12 -21.19 -18.34
CA ARG A 93 8.99 -21.74 -17.29
C ARG A 93 8.39 -21.43 -15.92
N ARG A 94 8.29 -22.48 -15.09
CA ARG A 94 7.77 -22.40 -13.72
C ARG A 94 8.91 -22.23 -12.73
N TYR A 95 8.71 -21.37 -11.74
CA TYR A 95 9.63 -21.13 -10.64
C TYR A 95 8.89 -21.32 -9.31
N LEU A 96 9.55 -21.93 -8.32
CA LEU A 96 9.15 -21.82 -6.93
C LEU A 96 9.52 -20.41 -6.44
N ASP A 97 8.54 -19.67 -5.92
CA ASP A 97 8.69 -18.24 -5.65
C ASP A 97 8.86 -17.92 -4.16
N TYR A 98 10.07 -17.52 -3.79
CA TYR A 98 10.40 -16.98 -2.47
C TYR A 98 10.34 -15.44 -2.41
N VAL A 99 10.14 -14.75 -3.54
CA VAL A 99 9.97 -13.30 -3.58
C VAL A 99 8.56 -12.93 -3.16
N GLN A 100 7.54 -13.68 -3.62
CA GLN A 100 6.14 -13.52 -3.24
C GLN A 100 5.65 -12.05 -3.30
N SER A 101 5.95 -11.39 -4.42
CA SER A 101 5.70 -9.96 -4.61
C SER A 101 6.29 -9.09 -3.48
N TYR A 102 7.55 -9.39 -3.14
CA TYR A 102 8.32 -8.75 -2.06
C TYR A 102 7.63 -8.81 -0.69
N GLY A 103 6.79 -9.83 -0.47
CA GLY A 103 6.10 -10.08 0.79
C GLY A 103 4.60 -9.78 0.81
N ALA A 104 4.01 -9.25 -0.28
CA ALA A 104 2.58 -8.96 -0.33
C ALA A 104 1.70 -10.23 -0.43
N SER A 105 2.22 -11.31 -1.03
CA SER A 105 1.45 -12.54 -1.30
C SER A 105 1.64 -13.59 -0.20
N ILE A 106 1.32 -13.27 1.06
CA ILE A 106 1.59 -14.16 2.21
C ILE A 106 0.80 -15.49 2.17
N LEU A 107 -0.40 -15.49 1.57
CA LEU A 107 -1.20 -16.69 1.34
C LEU A 107 -0.84 -17.42 0.03
N GLY A 108 0.25 -17.01 -0.63
CA GLY A 108 0.56 -17.40 -2.01
C GLY A 108 -0.20 -16.56 -3.04
N HIS A 109 0.15 -16.77 -4.29
CA HIS A 109 -0.40 -16.04 -5.43
C HIS A 109 -1.79 -16.52 -5.80
N ALA A 110 -2.64 -15.60 -6.26
CA ALA A 110 -4.00 -15.89 -6.73
C ALA A 110 -4.82 -16.73 -5.74
N SER A 111 -4.69 -16.47 -4.44
CA SER A 111 -5.52 -17.11 -3.41
C SER A 111 -7.01 -17.00 -3.77
N PRO A 112 -7.76 -18.13 -3.86
CA PRO A 112 -9.15 -18.09 -4.30
C PRO A 112 -10.03 -17.16 -3.46
N ARG A 113 -9.80 -17.09 -2.13
CA ARG A 113 -10.54 -16.20 -1.24
C ARG A 113 -10.29 -14.72 -1.56
N VAL A 114 -9.03 -14.36 -1.78
CA VAL A 114 -8.63 -12.98 -2.10
C VAL A 114 -9.12 -12.58 -3.49
N VAL A 115 -8.93 -13.45 -4.49
CA VAL A 115 -9.40 -13.21 -5.86
C VAL A 115 -10.90 -13.01 -5.89
N GLU A 116 -11.67 -13.83 -5.15
CA GLU A 116 -13.12 -13.68 -5.16
C GLU A 116 -13.61 -12.43 -4.42
N ALA A 117 -12.96 -12.05 -3.32
CA ALA A 117 -13.24 -10.77 -2.66
C ALA A 117 -13.01 -9.57 -3.62
N ILE A 118 -11.92 -9.60 -4.40
CA ILE A 118 -11.63 -8.58 -5.41
C ILE A 118 -12.68 -8.58 -6.52
N ARG A 119 -13.04 -9.75 -7.07
CA ARG A 119 -14.05 -9.85 -8.15
C ARG A 119 -15.41 -9.32 -7.69
N HIS A 120 -15.81 -9.66 -6.47
CA HIS A 120 -17.06 -9.18 -5.89
C HIS A 120 -17.05 -7.66 -5.67
N ALA A 121 -15.95 -7.10 -5.14
CA ALA A 121 -15.79 -5.66 -4.99
C ALA A 121 -15.80 -4.94 -6.36
N ALA A 122 -15.06 -5.46 -7.34
CA ALA A 122 -14.99 -4.89 -8.69
C ALA A 122 -16.35 -4.86 -9.40
N GLY A 123 -17.23 -5.83 -9.13
CA GLY A 123 -18.61 -5.83 -9.63
C GLY A 123 -19.46 -4.66 -9.15
N ARG A 124 -19.05 -3.94 -8.09
CA ARG A 124 -19.73 -2.74 -7.57
C ARG A 124 -19.02 -1.43 -7.92
N GLY A 125 -17.83 -1.49 -8.51
CA GLY A 125 -16.98 -0.34 -8.81
C GLY A 125 -15.63 -0.42 -8.11
N THR A 126 -14.62 0.20 -8.72
CA THR A 126 -13.22 0.07 -8.28
C THR A 126 -12.73 1.25 -7.45
N THR A 127 -13.44 2.38 -7.49
CA THR A 127 -13.19 3.59 -6.70
C THR A 127 -14.45 4.45 -6.66
N TYR A 128 -14.63 5.20 -5.57
CA TYR A 128 -15.81 6.07 -5.39
C TYR A 128 -15.46 7.51 -4.99
N GLY A 129 -14.25 7.77 -4.49
CA GLY A 129 -13.88 9.08 -3.95
C GLY A 129 -14.70 9.50 -2.71
N ALA A 130 -15.31 8.52 -2.02
CA ALA A 130 -16.14 8.70 -0.84
C ALA A 130 -15.95 7.52 0.12
N PRO A 131 -16.23 7.68 1.43
CA PRO A 131 -16.07 6.63 2.43
C PRO A 131 -16.86 5.35 2.12
N THR A 132 -16.30 4.21 2.50
CA THR A 132 -16.88 2.87 2.33
C THR A 132 -16.82 2.04 3.61
N GLU A 133 -17.72 1.05 3.72
CA GLU A 133 -17.69 0.07 4.82
C GLU A 133 -16.37 -0.70 4.90
N GLY A 134 -15.76 -1.04 3.75
CA GLY A 134 -14.50 -1.77 3.71
C GLY A 134 -13.33 -1.02 4.37
N GLU A 135 -13.33 0.31 4.31
CA GLU A 135 -12.33 1.13 5.01
C GLU A 135 -12.48 1.01 6.53
N VAL A 136 -13.71 1.06 7.03
CA VAL A 136 -14.01 0.94 8.47
C VAL A 136 -13.59 -0.43 8.97
N LEU A 137 -14.05 -1.49 8.30
CA LEU A 137 -13.75 -2.87 8.71
C LEU A 137 -12.25 -3.17 8.69
N LEU A 138 -11.52 -2.70 7.68
CA LEU A 138 -10.07 -2.91 7.64
C LEU A 138 -9.38 -2.12 8.76
N ALA A 139 -9.80 -0.89 9.02
CA ALA A 139 -9.24 -0.09 10.11
C ALA A 139 -9.46 -0.75 11.47
N GLU A 140 -10.68 -1.21 11.74
CA GLU A 140 -11.03 -1.96 12.96
C GLU A 140 -10.19 -3.23 13.10
N GLU A 141 -10.01 -3.99 12.01
CA GLU A 141 -9.24 -5.23 12.04
C GLU A 141 -7.76 -5.00 12.34
N LEU A 142 -7.16 -3.91 11.82
CA LEU A 142 -5.79 -3.52 12.15
C LEU A 142 -5.67 -3.15 13.64
N CYS A 143 -6.53 -2.25 14.13
CA CYS A 143 -6.51 -1.81 15.53
C CYS A 143 -6.78 -2.98 16.51
N ARG A 144 -7.64 -3.93 16.14
CA ARG A 144 -7.93 -5.11 16.96
C ARG A 144 -6.73 -6.05 17.10
N ARG A 145 -5.88 -6.15 16.06
CA ARG A 145 -4.75 -7.09 16.01
C ARG A 145 -3.47 -6.55 16.65
N VAL A 146 -3.25 -5.24 16.58
CA VAL A 146 -1.99 -4.61 16.98
C VAL A 146 -2.20 -3.86 18.29
N GLU A 147 -1.59 -4.35 19.37
CA GLU A 147 -1.65 -3.70 20.67
C GLU A 147 -1.07 -2.28 20.62
N GLY A 148 -1.81 -1.30 21.14
CA GLY A 148 -1.43 0.12 21.11
C GLY A 148 -1.82 0.89 19.83
N LEU A 149 -2.33 0.19 18.80
CA LEU A 149 -2.84 0.82 17.58
C LEU A 149 -4.31 1.23 17.75
N GLU A 150 -4.56 2.51 17.99
CA GLU A 150 -5.91 3.00 18.33
C GLU A 150 -6.64 3.65 17.14
N MET A 151 -5.88 4.23 16.20
CA MET A 151 -6.42 4.85 14.99
C MET A 151 -5.45 4.68 13.82
N VAL A 152 -6.01 4.46 12.62
CA VAL A 152 -5.24 4.27 11.38
C VAL A 152 -5.74 5.16 10.24
N ARG A 153 -4.85 5.44 9.31
CA ARG A 153 -5.13 6.11 8.03
C ARG A 153 -4.63 5.23 6.89
N LEU A 154 -5.52 4.90 5.94
CA LEU A 154 -5.17 4.15 4.73
C LEU A 154 -4.54 5.07 3.67
N VAL A 155 -3.53 4.55 2.99
CA VAL A 155 -2.75 5.22 1.94
C VAL A 155 -2.45 4.23 0.80
N SER A 156 -1.82 4.67 -0.28
CA SER A 156 -1.63 3.86 -1.49
C SER A 156 -0.34 3.05 -1.49
N SER A 157 0.59 3.34 -0.57
CA SER A 157 1.89 2.64 -0.50
C SER A 157 2.55 2.73 0.88
N GLY A 158 3.57 1.90 1.11
CA GLY A 158 4.45 2.01 2.27
C GLY A 158 5.24 3.33 2.30
N THR A 159 5.64 3.86 1.14
CA THR A 159 6.28 5.19 1.06
C THR A 159 5.34 6.29 1.60
N GLU A 160 4.06 6.27 1.19
CA GLU A 160 3.07 7.22 1.67
C GLU A 160 2.83 7.07 3.18
N ALA A 161 2.88 5.84 3.71
CA ALA A 161 2.74 5.59 5.13
C ALA A 161 3.92 6.20 5.91
N ALA A 162 5.16 5.87 5.54
CA ALA A 162 6.35 6.35 6.22
C ALA A 162 6.49 7.87 6.14
N MET A 163 6.27 8.48 4.97
CA MET A 163 6.35 9.94 4.84
C MET A 163 5.27 10.67 5.65
N SER A 164 4.08 10.05 5.81
CA SER A 164 3.00 10.62 6.60
C SER A 164 3.24 10.46 8.10
N ALA A 165 3.77 9.32 8.54
CA ALA A 165 4.18 9.10 9.92
C ALA A 165 5.28 10.08 10.35
N VAL A 166 6.29 10.34 9.50
CA VAL A 166 7.32 11.36 9.74
C VAL A 166 6.71 12.75 9.86
N ARG A 167 5.81 13.12 8.93
CA ARG A 167 5.14 14.43 8.98
C ARG A 167 4.27 14.58 10.23
N LEU A 168 3.56 13.52 10.62
CA LEU A 168 2.76 13.49 11.83
C LEU A 168 3.62 13.65 13.07
N ALA A 169 4.73 12.92 13.17
CA ALA A 169 5.63 13.02 14.31
C ALA A 169 6.21 14.44 14.47
N ARG A 170 6.66 15.06 13.38
CA ARG A 170 7.12 16.46 13.38
C ARG A 170 6.01 17.41 13.82
N GLY A 171 4.80 17.24 13.27
CA GLY A 171 3.65 18.10 13.59
C GLY A 171 3.16 17.96 15.03
N ALA A 172 3.18 16.76 15.60
CA ALA A 172 2.75 16.50 16.97
C ALA A 172 3.79 16.93 18.02
N THR A 173 5.08 16.81 17.71
CA THR A 173 6.17 17.16 18.64
C THR A 173 6.64 18.61 18.50
N GLY A 174 6.37 19.26 17.36
CA GLY A 174 6.93 20.58 17.03
C GLY A 174 8.44 20.55 16.71
N ARG A 175 9.00 19.36 16.47
CA ARG A 175 10.43 19.13 16.27
C ARG A 175 10.74 18.77 14.82
N SER A 176 11.97 19.00 14.36
CA SER A 176 12.37 18.78 12.95
C SER A 176 13.16 17.48 12.75
N THR A 177 14.08 17.14 13.64
CA THR A 177 15.04 16.07 13.42
C THR A 177 14.37 14.70 13.44
N ILE A 178 14.73 13.82 12.51
CA ILE A 178 14.41 12.40 12.56
C ILE A 178 15.69 11.57 12.57
N VAL A 179 15.64 10.41 13.23
CA VAL A 179 16.69 9.40 13.18
C VAL A 179 16.19 8.20 12.38
N LYS A 180 16.96 7.74 11.40
CA LYS A 180 16.77 6.46 10.71
C LYS A 180 18.02 5.59 10.86
N PHE A 181 17.92 4.33 10.46
CA PHE A 181 19.05 3.40 10.52
C PHE A 181 19.64 3.10 9.15
N ALA A 182 20.97 3.02 9.07
CA ALA A 182 21.69 2.61 7.87
C ALA A 182 21.25 1.19 7.45
N GLY A 183 21.00 1.00 6.15
CA GLY A 183 20.50 -0.25 5.59
C GLY A 183 18.98 -0.46 5.71
N CYS A 184 18.28 0.32 6.54
CA CYS A 184 16.82 0.36 6.52
C CYS A 184 16.30 1.21 5.36
N TYR A 185 15.15 0.83 4.79
CA TYR A 185 14.48 1.54 3.70
C TYR A 185 13.01 1.76 4.01
N HIS A 186 12.61 3.03 3.99
CA HIS A 186 11.29 3.51 4.40
C HIS A 186 10.54 4.20 3.25
N GLY A 187 10.78 3.75 2.02
CA GLY A 187 10.30 4.44 0.82
C GLY A 187 11.26 5.55 0.35
N HIS A 188 10.80 6.31 -0.64
CA HIS A 188 11.63 7.26 -1.39
C HIS A 188 11.21 8.73 -1.20
N SER A 189 10.68 9.08 -0.03
CA SER A 189 10.50 10.51 0.31
C SER A 189 11.87 11.14 0.56
N ASP A 190 12.05 12.39 0.14
CA ASP A 190 13.37 13.05 0.15
C ASP A 190 14.06 12.98 1.52
N ALA A 191 13.34 13.22 2.61
CA ALA A 191 13.88 13.14 3.97
C ALA A 191 14.38 11.73 4.35
N LEU A 192 13.83 10.67 3.77
CA LEU A 192 14.23 9.29 4.07
C LEU A 192 15.36 8.79 3.13
N LEU A 193 15.69 9.57 2.10
CA LEU A 193 16.81 9.36 1.18
C LEU A 193 18.11 10.06 1.65
N ALA A 194 18.24 10.29 2.95
CA ALA A 194 19.49 10.67 3.58
C ALA A 194 20.46 9.48 3.65
N GLY A 195 21.72 9.76 3.35
CA GLY A 195 22.80 8.81 3.28
C GLY A 195 23.41 8.42 4.61
N GLY A 196 23.74 7.14 4.72
CA GLY A 196 24.49 6.60 5.84
C GLY A 196 25.97 6.52 5.47
N GLY A 197 26.78 7.39 6.05
CA GLY A 197 28.23 7.31 5.96
C GLY A 197 28.90 7.06 7.31
N SER A 198 30.21 6.85 7.30
CA SER A 198 31.00 6.48 8.46
C SER A 198 31.35 7.70 9.32
N GLY A 199 30.36 8.32 9.96
CA GLY A 199 30.57 9.33 11.01
C GLY A 199 29.66 10.55 10.93
N VAL A 200 29.87 11.49 11.86
CA VAL A 200 29.14 12.77 11.95
C VAL A 200 29.29 13.61 10.67
N ALA A 201 30.37 13.38 9.91
CA ALA A 201 30.68 14.09 8.65
C ALA A 201 29.70 13.78 7.50
N ASP A 202 28.93 12.69 7.59
CA ASP A 202 28.01 12.27 6.53
C ASP A 202 26.53 12.56 6.86
N GLN A 203 26.27 13.26 7.97
CA GLN A 203 24.92 13.69 8.35
C GLN A 203 24.40 14.74 7.35
N GLY A 204 23.18 14.53 6.82
CA GLY A 204 22.55 15.44 5.86
C GLY A 204 23.11 15.35 4.43
N LEU A 205 23.89 14.32 4.09
CA LEU A 205 24.23 14.03 2.69
C LEU A 205 23.08 13.26 2.02
N ALA A 206 22.73 13.66 0.80
CA ALA A 206 21.71 12.97 0.02
C ALA A 206 22.30 11.74 -0.69
N ASP A 207 21.61 10.60 -0.61
CA ASP A 207 21.98 9.36 -1.31
C ASP A 207 21.52 9.33 -2.77
N SER A 208 20.75 10.33 -3.20
CA SER A 208 20.19 10.39 -4.55
C SER A 208 20.33 11.78 -5.14
N ALA A 209 20.74 11.84 -6.41
CA ALA A 209 20.61 13.05 -7.21
C ALA A 209 19.15 13.53 -7.23
N GLY A 210 18.94 14.84 -7.18
CA GLY A 210 17.62 15.47 -7.12
C GLY A 210 17.08 15.73 -5.70
N VAL A 211 17.65 15.09 -4.68
CA VAL A 211 17.36 15.41 -3.28
C VAL A 211 18.29 16.55 -2.84
N THR A 212 17.71 17.66 -2.38
CA THR A 212 18.49 18.82 -1.93
C THR A 212 19.07 18.59 -0.53
N ALA A 213 20.20 19.22 -0.21
CA ALA A 213 20.76 19.18 1.14
C ALA A 213 19.74 19.60 2.21
N GLY A 214 18.91 20.61 1.92
CA GLY A 214 17.86 21.06 2.85
C GLY A 214 16.76 20.01 3.10
N ALA A 215 16.51 19.11 2.16
CA ALA A 215 15.49 18.07 2.33
C ALA A 215 15.92 16.95 3.28
N VAL A 216 17.24 16.76 3.47
CA VAL A 216 17.84 15.73 4.33
C VAL A 216 18.56 16.31 5.54
N ALA A 217 18.67 17.64 5.67
CA ALA A 217 19.39 18.32 6.75
C ALA A 217 18.90 17.89 8.14
N ASP A 218 17.59 17.67 8.29
CA ASP A 218 16.96 17.23 9.54
C ASP A 218 16.90 15.70 9.68
N THR A 219 17.78 14.95 9.01
CA THR A 219 17.80 13.48 9.05
C THR A 219 19.16 12.95 9.48
N VAL A 220 19.17 12.30 10.65
CA VAL A 220 20.32 11.60 11.20
C VAL A 220 20.25 10.13 10.81
N VAL A 221 21.37 9.59 10.33
CA VAL A 221 21.50 8.15 10.02
C VAL A 221 22.38 7.48 11.06
N ALA A 222 21.79 6.57 11.85
CA ALA A 222 22.48 5.78 12.87
C ALA A 222 22.79 4.36 12.36
N PRO A 223 23.81 3.67 12.90
CA PRO A 223 24.02 2.26 12.59
C PRO A 223 22.90 1.39 13.18
N TYR A 224 22.30 0.49 12.39
CA TYR A 224 21.36 -0.51 12.91
C TYR A 224 22.02 -1.37 13.99
N ASN A 225 21.24 -1.84 14.98
CA ASN A 225 21.73 -2.54 16.18
C ASN A 225 22.65 -1.73 17.10
N ARG A 226 22.67 -0.39 16.96
CA ARG A 226 23.23 0.52 17.97
C ARG A 226 22.17 1.52 18.38
N VAL A 227 21.91 1.61 19.69
CA VAL A 227 20.96 2.60 20.21
C VAL A 227 21.51 4.00 19.89
N PRO A 228 20.77 4.85 19.17
CA PRO A 228 21.23 6.17 18.81
C PRO A 228 21.17 7.12 20.01
N GLU A 229 21.97 8.19 19.96
CA GLU A 229 21.72 9.36 20.79
C GLU A 229 20.48 10.08 20.25
N VAL A 230 19.51 10.33 21.14
CA VAL A 230 18.24 11.00 20.79
C VAL A 230 18.19 12.29 21.59
N GLY A 231 18.32 13.42 20.89
CA GLY A 231 18.26 14.76 21.47
C GLY A 231 16.84 15.30 21.59
N ASP A 232 16.69 16.43 22.30
CA ASP A 232 15.39 17.10 22.52
C ASP A 232 14.79 17.69 21.24
N ASP A 233 15.60 17.85 20.18
CA ASP A 233 15.20 18.29 18.84
C ASP A 233 14.68 17.15 17.96
N VAL A 234 14.75 15.89 18.42
CA VAL A 234 14.30 14.72 17.66
C VAL A 234 12.79 14.55 17.79
N ALA A 235 12.10 14.60 16.65
CA ALA A 235 10.67 14.30 16.50
C ALA A 235 10.41 12.80 16.56
N ALA A 236 11.22 12.01 15.84
CA ALA A 236 11.02 10.57 15.74
C ALA A 236 12.29 9.77 15.44
N VAL A 237 12.28 8.53 15.91
CA VAL A 237 13.20 7.47 15.48
C VAL A 237 12.41 6.46 14.65
N VAL A 238 12.78 6.29 13.38
CA VAL A 238 12.13 5.40 12.41
C VAL A 238 12.99 4.16 12.20
N VAL A 239 12.40 2.97 12.37
CA VAL A 239 13.15 1.70 12.32
C VAL A 239 12.34 0.57 11.70
N GLU A 240 12.98 -0.27 10.89
CA GLU A 240 12.46 -1.61 10.60
C GLU A 240 12.74 -2.51 11.82
N PRO A 241 11.72 -2.99 12.55
CA PRO A 241 11.94 -3.76 13.78
C PRO A 241 12.71 -5.06 13.54
N VAL A 242 12.58 -5.63 12.33
CA VAL A 242 13.55 -6.56 11.75
C VAL A 242 13.93 -6.00 10.38
N ALA A 243 15.19 -5.61 10.19
CA ALA A 243 15.63 -5.06 8.92
C ALA A 243 15.56 -6.14 7.83
N ALA A 244 14.98 -5.79 6.68
CA ALA A 244 14.81 -6.70 5.55
C ALA A 244 15.37 -6.15 4.23
N ASN A 245 15.59 -4.83 4.14
CA ASN A 245 16.09 -4.19 2.91
C ASN A 245 17.62 -4.27 2.75
N MET A 246 18.36 -4.63 3.80
CA MET A 246 19.79 -4.95 3.77
C MET A 246 20.05 -6.47 3.90
N GLY A 247 19.09 -7.27 3.42
CA GLY A 247 18.95 -8.67 3.84
C GLY A 247 18.21 -8.77 5.17
N VAL A 248 17.95 -9.99 5.63
CA VAL A 248 17.26 -10.23 6.91
C VAL A 248 18.28 -10.12 8.05
N VAL A 249 18.20 -9.03 8.81
CA VAL A 249 19.04 -8.78 9.99
C VAL A 249 18.14 -8.61 11.20
N ALA A 250 18.22 -9.57 12.12
CA ALA A 250 17.47 -9.51 13.37
C ALA A 250 17.98 -8.39 14.29
N PRO A 251 17.10 -7.78 15.11
CA PRO A 251 17.53 -6.85 16.14
C PRO A 251 18.39 -7.60 17.17
N ALA A 252 19.49 -6.98 17.58
CA ALA A 252 20.28 -7.45 18.71
C ALA A 252 19.45 -7.41 20.00
N GLU A 253 19.79 -8.27 20.95
CA GLU A 253 19.13 -8.28 22.25
C GLU A 253 19.20 -6.88 22.91
N GLY A 254 18.06 -6.41 23.42
CA GLY A 254 17.95 -5.09 24.04
C GLY A 254 17.97 -3.89 23.09
N PHE A 255 18.25 -4.06 21.80
CA PHE A 255 18.34 -2.93 20.86
C PHE A 255 17.03 -2.14 20.77
N LEU A 256 15.92 -2.79 20.41
CA LEU A 256 14.62 -2.09 20.26
C LEU A 256 14.11 -1.52 21.58
N ALA A 257 14.33 -2.22 22.70
CA ALA A 257 14.00 -1.72 24.04
C ALA A 257 14.83 -0.49 24.40
N GLY A 258 16.13 -0.48 24.06
CA GLY A 258 17.00 0.67 24.26
C GLY A 258 16.59 1.87 23.39
N VAL A 259 16.18 1.64 22.14
CA VAL A 259 15.64 2.70 21.28
C VAL A 259 14.34 3.28 21.88
N ARG A 260 13.41 2.42 22.33
CA ARG A 260 12.18 2.84 23.03
C ARG A 260 12.49 3.72 24.24
N GLN A 261 13.39 3.27 25.12
CA GLN A 261 13.80 4.04 26.31
C GLN A 261 14.48 5.36 25.94
N ALA A 262 15.27 5.40 24.86
CA ALA A 262 15.90 6.62 24.39
C ALA A 262 14.88 7.64 23.89
N CYS A 263 13.84 7.18 23.16
CA CYS A 263 12.71 8.01 22.76
C CYS A 263 11.94 8.56 23.98
N ASP A 264 11.60 7.70 24.94
CA ASP A 264 10.80 8.06 26.12
C ASP A 264 11.47 9.14 26.97
N ARG A 265 12.79 9.08 27.11
CA ARG A 265 13.57 10.02 27.92
C ARG A 265 13.41 11.48 27.46
N VAL A 266 13.27 11.71 26.16
CA VAL A 266 13.21 13.07 25.58
C VAL A 266 11.87 13.37 24.93
N GLY A 267 10.91 12.44 24.96
CA GLY A 267 9.61 12.58 24.31
C GLY A 267 9.64 12.54 22.78
N ALA A 268 10.66 11.91 22.18
CA ALA A 268 10.65 11.61 20.75
C ALA A 268 9.72 10.42 20.48
N LEU A 269 9.13 10.33 19.29
CA LEU A 269 8.26 9.23 18.92
C LEU A 269 9.04 8.05 18.33
N LEU A 270 8.74 6.83 18.76
CA LEU A 270 9.22 5.63 18.09
C LEU A 270 8.27 5.26 16.95
N VAL A 271 8.81 5.10 15.74
CA VAL A 271 8.05 4.67 14.56
C VAL A 271 8.57 3.33 14.09
N PHE A 272 7.72 2.31 14.11
CA PHE A 272 8.03 1.03 13.46
C PHE A 272 7.55 1.04 12.02
N ASP A 273 8.48 0.83 11.10
CA ASP A 273 8.16 0.47 9.73
C ASP A 273 7.91 -1.04 9.65
N GLU A 274 6.65 -1.40 9.77
CA GLU A 274 6.14 -2.76 9.66
C GLU A 274 5.58 -3.06 8.25
N VAL A 275 5.99 -2.31 7.22
CA VAL A 275 5.54 -2.55 5.84
C VAL A 275 5.95 -3.96 5.37
N ILE A 276 7.08 -4.51 5.84
CA ILE A 276 7.51 -5.89 5.56
C ILE A 276 7.12 -6.85 6.68
N THR A 277 7.35 -6.46 7.94
CA THR A 277 7.21 -7.37 9.09
C THR A 277 5.78 -7.53 9.58
N GLY A 278 4.93 -6.55 9.33
CA GLY A 278 3.53 -6.51 9.75
C GLY A 278 2.75 -7.70 9.21
N PHE A 279 2.07 -8.41 10.10
CA PHE A 279 1.28 -9.63 9.79
C PHE A 279 2.08 -10.78 9.18
N ARG A 280 3.41 -10.65 9.09
CA ARG A 280 4.33 -11.69 8.60
C ARG A 280 5.05 -12.42 9.73
N LEU A 281 5.42 -11.69 10.78
CA LEU A 281 6.10 -12.26 11.95
C LEU A 281 5.13 -12.73 13.04
N GLY A 282 3.83 -12.50 12.84
CA GLY A 282 2.74 -12.87 13.74
C GLY A 282 1.51 -12.01 13.50
N PRO A 283 0.36 -12.34 14.12
CA PRO A 283 -0.89 -11.60 13.94
C PRO A 283 -0.81 -10.14 14.39
N GLY A 284 0.01 -9.83 15.39
CA GLY A 284 0.32 -8.46 15.84
C GLY A 284 1.58 -7.85 15.25
N GLY A 285 2.14 -8.43 14.17
CA GLY A 285 3.39 -7.95 13.57
C GLY A 285 4.64 -8.21 14.43
N ALA A 286 5.73 -7.51 14.10
CA ALA A 286 6.99 -7.55 14.83
C ALA A 286 6.85 -6.94 16.23
N SER A 287 6.08 -5.85 16.37
CA SER A 287 5.81 -5.23 17.67
C SER A 287 5.25 -6.24 18.68
N GLY A 288 4.21 -6.99 18.31
CA GLY A 288 3.70 -8.06 19.17
C GLY A 288 4.67 -9.23 19.36
N ARG A 289 5.44 -9.59 18.32
CA ARG A 289 6.42 -10.70 18.38
C ARG A 289 7.65 -10.40 19.25
N LEU A 290 8.06 -9.14 19.30
CA LEU A 290 9.29 -8.65 19.93
C LEU A 290 9.02 -7.91 21.25
N GLY A 291 7.76 -7.64 21.59
CA GLY A 291 7.36 -7.08 22.88
C GLY A 291 7.78 -5.61 23.06
N VAL A 292 7.89 -4.85 21.97
CA VAL A 292 8.18 -3.41 22.01
C VAL A 292 7.10 -2.65 21.26
N THR A 293 6.43 -1.73 21.97
CA THR A 293 5.33 -0.92 21.45
C THR A 293 5.86 0.44 20.97
N PRO A 294 5.82 0.73 19.66
CA PRO A 294 6.11 2.06 19.13
C PRO A 294 4.95 3.04 19.39
N ASP A 295 5.17 4.31 19.07
CA ASP A 295 4.14 5.35 19.07
C ASP A 295 3.32 5.35 17.77
N LEU A 296 3.99 5.04 16.66
CA LEU A 296 3.42 4.96 15.32
C LEU A 296 3.89 3.71 14.58
N TRP A 297 3.03 3.20 13.71
CA TRP A 297 3.31 2.09 12.80
C TRP A 297 3.11 2.52 11.36
N CYS A 298 3.91 1.96 10.48
CA CYS A 298 3.67 1.96 9.03
C CYS A 298 3.40 0.52 8.56
N PHE A 299 2.38 0.32 7.74
CA PHE A 299 1.99 -0.97 7.19
C PHE A 299 1.86 -0.89 5.68
N GLY A 300 1.96 -2.05 5.03
CA GLY A 300 1.71 -2.21 3.61
C GLY A 300 1.77 -3.70 3.26
N LYS A 301 2.00 -4.00 1.98
CA LYS A 301 2.19 -5.37 1.47
C LYS A 301 1.03 -6.31 1.85
N VAL A 302 1.15 -7.04 2.96
CA VAL A 302 0.17 -8.02 3.44
C VAL A 302 -1.23 -7.41 3.56
N ILE A 303 -1.32 -6.19 4.11
CA ILE A 303 -2.62 -5.53 4.32
C ILE A 303 -3.35 -5.17 3.02
N GLY A 304 -2.64 -5.14 1.88
CA GLY A 304 -3.25 -4.88 0.58
C GLY A 304 -3.63 -6.14 -0.19
N GLY A 305 -3.27 -7.33 0.30
CA GLY A 305 -3.55 -8.60 -0.37
C GLY A 305 -3.09 -8.68 -1.82
N GLY A 306 -1.97 -8.02 -2.14
CA GLY A 306 -1.43 -7.93 -3.49
C GLY A 306 -1.85 -6.68 -4.29
N LEU A 307 -2.75 -5.85 -3.76
CA LEU A 307 -3.09 -4.54 -4.32
C LEU A 307 -2.28 -3.41 -3.63
N PRO A 308 -2.12 -2.25 -4.29
CA PRO A 308 -1.54 -1.07 -3.66
C PRO A 308 -2.37 -0.61 -2.46
N LEU A 309 -1.84 -0.83 -1.27
CA LEU A 309 -2.36 -0.34 -0.01
C LEU A 309 -1.21 -0.21 0.99
N GLY A 310 -1.18 0.92 1.67
CA GLY A 310 -0.43 1.13 2.89
C GLY A 310 -1.35 1.66 3.98
N ALA A 311 -0.83 1.72 5.20
CA ALA A 311 -1.49 2.40 6.29
C ALA A 311 -0.44 2.97 7.25
N PHE A 312 -0.78 4.03 7.94
CA PHE A 312 -0.03 4.44 9.14
C PHE A 312 -1.01 4.72 10.26
N GLY A 313 -0.58 4.49 11.50
CA GLY A 313 -1.45 4.61 12.65
C GLY A 313 -0.69 4.61 13.97
N GLY A 314 -1.39 4.84 15.06
CA GLY A 314 -0.84 4.75 16.41
C GLY A 314 -1.85 5.18 17.45
N ARG A 315 -1.33 5.77 18.54
CA ARG A 315 -2.16 6.35 19.62
C ARG A 315 -3.09 7.43 19.06
N ARG A 316 -4.33 7.47 19.57
CA ARG A 316 -5.39 8.38 19.12
C ARG A 316 -4.96 9.84 19.23
N GLU A 317 -4.38 10.22 20.37
CA GLU A 317 -3.91 11.60 20.60
C GLU A 317 -2.90 12.08 19.55
N LEU A 318 -2.05 11.19 19.02
CA LEU A 318 -1.13 11.52 17.95
C LEU A 318 -1.87 11.63 16.63
N MET A 319 -2.70 10.63 16.31
CA MET A 319 -3.40 10.54 15.04
C MET A 319 -4.43 11.66 14.83
N GLU A 320 -4.98 12.23 15.90
CA GLU A 320 -5.91 13.38 15.85
C GLU A 320 -5.23 14.69 15.43
N HIS A 321 -3.89 14.74 15.33
CA HIS A 321 -3.19 15.87 14.70
C HIS A 321 -3.34 15.89 13.18
N LEU A 322 -3.83 14.81 12.56
CA LEU A 322 -4.08 14.77 11.11
C LEU A 322 -5.33 15.53 10.72
N ALA A 323 -5.29 16.17 9.55
CA ALA A 323 -6.49 16.63 8.87
C ALA A 323 -7.47 15.46 8.66
N PRO A 324 -8.78 15.68 8.86
CA PRO A 324 -9.43 16.98 9.08
C PRO A 324 -9.52 17.43 10.56
N LEU A 325 -9.03 16.65 11.52
CA LEU A 325 -9.14 16.98 12.96
C LEU A 325 -8.06 17.96 13.42
N GLY A 326 -6.84 17.79 12.92
CA GLY A 326 -5.70 18.60 13.28
C GLY A 326 -4.98 19.22 12.06
N PRO A 327 -3.87 19.94 12.30
CA PRO A 327 -3.21 20.76 11.29
C PRO A 327 -2.32 19.98 10.31
N VAL A 328 -2.02 18.70 10.58
CA VAL A 328 -1.10 17.91 9.74
C VAL A 328 -1.82 17.39 8.50
N TYR A 329 -1.47 17.91 7.33
CA TYR A 329 -2.12 17.51 6.08
C TYR A 329 -1.60 16.17 5.52
N GLN A 330 -2.55 15.30 5.17
CA GLN A 330 -2.35 14.11 4.35
C GLN A 330 -3.66 13.81 3.61
N ALA A 331 -3.57 13.53 2.32
CA ALA A 331 -4.69 13.08 1.50
C ALA A 331 -4.19 12.09 0.42
N GLY A 332 -5.10 11.31 -0.15
CA GLY A 332 -4.82 10.41 -1.27
C GLY A 332 -6.10 10.05 -2.00
N THR A 333 -6.13 10.26 -3.33
CA THR A 333 -7.35 10.08 -4.14
C THR A 333 -7.85 8.64 -4.17
N LEU A 334 -6.94 7.67 -4.11
CA LEU A 334 -7.24 6.24 -4.18
C LEU A 334 -7.02 5.50 -2.85
N SER A 335 -6.71 6.25 -1.79
CA SER A 335 -6.66 5.73 -0.42
C SER A 335 -7.99 5.06 -0.08
N GLY A 336 -7.92 3.87 0.53
CA GLY A 336 -9.12 3.16 0.98
C GLY A 336 -10.00 2.59 -0.14
N ASN A 337 -9.50 2.46 -1.38
CA ASN A 337 -10.30 1.94 -2.49
C ASN A 337 -10.88 0.54 -2.19
N PRO A 338 -12.11 0.24 -2.67
CA PRO A 338 -12.86 -0.96 -2.31
C PRO A 338 -12.19 -2.28 -2.73
N LEU A 339 -11.34 -2.28 -3.75
CA LEU A 339 -10.64 -3.49 -4.17
C LEU A 339 -9.56 -3.86 -3.15
N ALA A 340 -8.77 -2.87 -2.74
CA ALA A 340 -7.66 -3.07 -1.82
C ALA A 340 -8.14 -3.41 -0.41
N THR A 341 -9.21 -2.75 0.07
CA THR A 341 -9.79 -3.06 1.38
C THR A 341 -10.41 -4.46 1.43
N ALA A 342 -11.12 -4.88 0.37
CA ALA A 342 -11.65 -6.24 0.26
C ALA A 342 -10.54 -7.31 0.22
N ALA A 343 -9.48 -7.07 -0.55
CA ALA A 343 -8.34 -7.99 -0.62
C ALA A 343 -7.60 -8.08 0.72
N GLY A 344 -7.37 -6.94 1.38
CA GLY A 344 -6.75 -6.85 2.69
C GLY A 344 -7.51 -7.61 3.77
N LEU A 345 -8.81 -7.37 3.88
CA LEU A 345 -9.69 -8.09 4.82
C LEU A 345 -9.71 -9.59 4.57
N ALA A 346 -9.77 -10.01 3.29
CA ALA A 346 -9.72 -11.42 2.94
C ALA A 346 -8.40 -12.07 3.34
N VAL A 347 -7.27 -11.36 3.22
CA VAL A 347 -5.97 -11.87 3.70
C VAL A 347 -5.93 -11.96 5.22
N LEU A 348 -6.27 -10.87 5.92
CA LEU A 348 -6.18 -10.82 7.38
C LEU A 348 -7.08 -11.86 8.04
N THR A 349 -8.27 -12.15 7.49
CA THR A 349 -9.19 -13.17 8.02
C THR A 349 -8.58 -14.59 8.03
N GLU A 350 -7.63 -14.88 7.13
CA GLU A 350 -6.95 -16.19 7.07
C GLU A 350 -5.71 -16.27 7.98
N LEU A 351 -5.27 -15.15 8.56
CA LEU A 351 -4.10 -15.06 9.45
C LEU A 351 -4.51 -15.04 10.92
#